data_AF-A0A357MXF1-F1
#
_entry.id   AF-A0A357MXF1-F1
#
_cell.length_a   1.000
_cell.length_b   1.000
_cell.length_c   1.000
_cell.angle_alpha   90.00
_cell.angle_beta   90.00
_cell.angle_gamma   90.00
#
_symmetry.space_group_name_H-M   'P 1'
#
loop_
_entity.id
_entity.type
_entity.pdbx_description
1 polymer ?
#
loop_
_entity_poly.entity_id
_entity_poly.type
_entity_poly.pdbx_seq_one_letter_code
_entity_poly.pdbx_strand_id
1 'polypeptide(L)'
;MDNRTKALNMVPMVVEQTSRGERAYDIYSRLLKERLIFLVGPIDDHMANVVVAQLLFLEAENPEKDISIYINSPGGVVTAGMAIYD
;
A
#
# COMPACT_ATOMS: atom_id res chain seq x y z
N MET A 1 -22.14 2.11 -17.68
CA MET A 1 -20.86 1.84 -17.00
C MET A 1 -19.78 2.52 -17.83
N ASP A 2 -19.29 3.69 -17.40
CA ASP A 2 -18.32 4.50 -18.14
C ASP A 2 -16.97 3.74 -18.24
N ASN A 3 -16.37 3.74 -19.42
CA ASN A 3 -15.07 3.09 -19.70
C ASN A 3 -13.95 3.68 -18.81
N ARG A 4 -14.13 4.90 -18.29
CA ARG A 4 -13.25 5.55 -17.32
C ARG A 4 -13.21 4.85 -15.96
N THR A 5 -14.30 4.18 -15.54
CA THR A 5 -14.35 3.46 -14.26
C THR A 5 -13.65 2.09 -14.34
N LYS A 6 -13.50 1.50 -15.53
CA LYS A 6 -12.72 0.26 -15.73
C LYS A 6 -11.23 0.46 -15.47
N ALA A 7 -10.68 1.63 -15.81
CA ALA A 7 -9.27 1.94 -15.60
C ALA A 7 -8.91 2.10 -14.10
N LEU A 8 -9.88 2.40 -13.23
CA LEU A 8 -9.68 2.44 -11.78
C LEU A 8 -9.49 1.05 -11.15
N ASN A 9 -9.88 -0.03 -11.85
CA ASN A 9 -9.80 -1.40 -11.34
C ASN A 9 -8.68 -2.24 -11.95
N MET A 10 -7.93 -1.72 -12.92
CA MET A 10 -6.75 -2.40 -13.46
C MET A 10 -5.51 -1.73 -12.91
N VAL A 11 -4.98 -2.29 -11.83
CA VAL A 11 -3.67 -1.89 -11.32
C VAL A 11 -2.61 -2.33 -12.34
N PRO A 12 -1.76 -1.41 -12.84
CA PRO A 12 -0.71 -1.76 -13.79
C PRO A 12 0.26 -2.79 -13.20
N MET A 13 0.67 -3.74 -14.04
CA MET A 13 1.71 -4.72 -13.70
C MET A 13 3.07 -4.21 -14.18
N VAL A 14 4.10 -4.41 -13.36
CA VAL A 14 5.49 -4.12 -13.65
C VAL A 14 6.33 -5.39 -13.58
N VAL A 15 7.31 -5.49 -14.46
CA VAL A 15 8.24 -6.63 -14.52
C VAL A 15 9.57 -6.22 -13.91
N GLU A 16 10.00 -6.94 -12.89
CA GLU A 16 11.30 -6.77 -12.26
C GLU A 16 12.25 -7.88 -12.74
N GLN A 17 13.40 -7.49 -13.31
CA GLN A 17 14.45 -8.43 -13.66
C GLN A 17 15.29 -8.74 -12.41
N THR A 18 15.36 -10.01 -12.05
CA THR A 18 16.20 -10.52 -10.97
C THR A 18 17.26 -11.46 -11.54
N SER A 19 18.31 -11.73 -10.76
CA SER A 19 19.35 -12.71 -11.14
C SER A 19 18.82 -14.14 -11.39
N ARG A 20 17.59 -14.43 -10.95
CA ARG A 20 16.91 -15.73 -11.16
C ARG A 20 15.81 -15.68 -12.24
N GLY A 21 15.68 -14.57 -12.97
CA GLY A 21 14.67 -14.38 -14.01
C GLY A 21 13.74 -13.18 -13.76
N GLU A 22 12.64 -13.13 -14.50
CA GLU A 22 11.66 -12.05 -14.45
C GLU A 22 10.53 -12.35 -13.45
N ARG A 23 10.15 -11.37 -12.63
CA ARG A 23 8.99 -11.48 -11.73
C ARG A 23 8.06 -10.30 -11.94
N ALA A 24 6.78 -10.60 -12.17
CA ALA A 24 5.74 -9.59 -12.34
C ALA A 24 5.09 -9.27 -10.98
N TYR A 25 4.89 -7.98 -10.72
CA TYR A 25 4.17 -7.45 -9.56
C TYR A 25 3.17 -6.41 -10.03
N ASP A 26 2.09 -6.19 -9.29
CA ASP A 26 1.37 -4.93 -9.44
C ASP A 26 2.24 -3.78 -8.90
N ILE A 27 1.98 -2.56 -9.38
CA ILE A 27 2.81 -1.41 -9.02
C ILE A 27 2.86 -1.15 -7.52
N TYR A 28 1.77 -1.38 -6.77
CA TYR A 28 1.75 -1.15 -5.32
C TYR A 28 2.59 -2.20 -4.60
N SER A 29 2.49 -3.48 -4.97
CA SER A 29 3.38 -4.52 -4.44
C SER A 29 4.85 -4.24 -4.71
N ARG A 30 5.19 -3.69 -5.90
CA ARG A 30 6.58 -3.30 -6.20
C ARG A 30 7.05 -2.14 -5.34
N LEU A 31 6.20 -1.14 -5.07
CA LEU A 31 6.52 0.01 -4.24
C LEU A 31 6.57 -0.35 -2.75
N LEU A 32 5.77 -1.31 -2.28
CA LEU A 32 5.85 -1.83 -0.91
C LEU A 32 7.21 -2.48 -0.64
N LYS A 33 7.83 -3.14 -1.63
CA LYS A 33 9.22 -3.63 -1.50
C LYS A 33 10.26 -2.51 -1.32
N GLU A 34 9.95 -1.29 -1.76
CA GLU A 34 10.74 -0.08 -1.48
C GLU A 34 10.28 0.62 -0.19
N ARG A 35 9.44 -0.04 0.62
CA ARG A 35 8.91 0.45 1.91
C ARG A 35 8.00 1.68 1.76
N LEU A 36 7.27 1.74 0.65
CA LEU A 36 6.28 2.79 0.37
C LEU A 36 4.87 2.27 0.62
N ILE A 37 4.14 2.92 1.53
CA ILE A 37 2.73 2.65 1.84
C ILE A 37 1.88 3.80 1.31
N PHE A 38 0.74 3.48 0.70
CA PHE A 38 -0.22 4.46 0.19
C PHE A 38 -1.51 4.41 1.00
N LEU A 39 -1.85 5.52 1.65
CA LEU A 39 -3.11 5.71 2.34
C LEU A 39 -3.96 6.67 1.50
N VAL A 40 -4.77 6.10 0.61
CA VAL A 40 -5.53 6.84 -0.41
C VAL A 40 -7.01 6.56 -0.28
N GLY A 41 -7.83 7.60 -0.13
CA GLY A 41 -9.28 7.48 0.05
C GLY A 41 -9.71 7.48 1.53
N PRO A 42 -10.99 7.21 1.82
CA PRO A 42 -11.54 7.28 3.17
C PRO A 42 -10.88 6.30 4.14
N ILE A 43 -10.71 6.72 5.40
CA ILE A 43 -10.19 5.85 6.45
C ILE A 43 -11.35 5.08 7.09
N ASP A 44 -11.37 3.77 6.89
CA ASP A 44 -12.27 2.82 7.55
C ASP A 44 -11.47 1.68 8.19
N ASP A 45 -12.16 0.80 8.93
CA ASP A 45 -11.52 -0.29 9.66
C ASP A 45 -10.77 -1.27 8.72
N HIS A 46 -11.26 -1.45 7.50
CA HIS A 46 -10.62 -2.31 6.51
C HIS A 46 -9.31 -1.68 6.02
N MET A 47 -9.34 -0.40 5.62
CA MET A 47 -8.15 0.36 5.24
C MET A 47 -7.10 0.32 6.35
N ALA A 48 -7.50 0.62 7.58
CA ALA A 48 -6.60 0.62 8.73
C ALA A 48 -5.95 -0.75 8.93
N ASN A 49 -6.72 -1.83 8.90
CA ASN A 49 -6.20 -3.19 9.04
C ASN A 49 -5.16 -3.54 7.95
N VAL A 50 -5.38 -3.11 6.70
CA VAL A 50 -4.40 -3.32 5.61
C VAL A 50 -3.12 -2.52 5.84
N VAL A 51 -3.23 -1.25 6.24
CA VAL A 51 -2.06 -0.39 6.50
C VAL A 51 -1.24 -0.93 7.68
N VAL A 52 -1.89 -1.32 8.78
CA VAL A 52 -1.23 -1.93 9.94
C VAL A 52 -0.51 -3.22 9.54
N ALA A 53 -1.14 -4.08 8.73
CA ALA A 53 -0.49 -5.29 8.24
C ALA A 53 0.76 -4.99 7.39
N GLN A 54 0.72 -3.94 6.57
CA GLN A 54 1.88 -3.49 5.78
C GLN A 54 3.00 -2.94 6.67
N LEU A 55 2.67 -2.16 7.70
CA LEU A 55 3.65 -1.65 8.67
C LEU A 55 4.38 -2.79 9.39
N LEU A 56 3.63 -3.74 9.95
CA LEU A 56 4.19 -4.91 10.64
C LEU A 56 5.03 -5.79 9.70
N PHE A 57 4.59 -5.95 8.45
CA PHE A 57 5.36 -6.68 7.44
C PHE A 57 6.73 -6.01 7.18
N LEU A 58 6.76 -4.69 6.98
CA LEU A 58 7.98 -3.94 6.71
C LEU A 58 8.91 -3.86 7.92
N GLU A 59 8.35 -3.73 9.12
CA GLU A 59 9.10 -3.77 10.38
C GLU A 59 9.78 -5.12 10.57
N ALA A 60 9.05 -6.23 10.35
CA ALA A 60 9.61 -7.58 10.43
C ALA A 60 10.72 -7.85 9.39
N GLU A 61 10.65 -7.22 8.21
CA GLU A 61 11.67 -7.36 7.18
C GLU A 61 12.97 -6.64 7.53
N ASN A 62 12.86 -5.40 8.02
CA ASN A 62 13.99 -4.60 8.47
C ASN A 62 13.49 -3.45 9.37
N PRO A 63 13.65 -3.55 10.70
CA PRO A 63 13.15 -2.55 11.64
C PRO A 63 13.98 -1.26 11.65
N GLU A 64 15.22 -1.28 11.12
CA GLU A 64 16.12 -0.12 11.11
C GLU A 64 15.90 0.80 9.91
N LYS A 65 15.17 0.33 8.89
CA LYS A 65 14.91 1.11 7.68
C LYS A 65 13.61 1.91 7.81
N ASP A 66 13.66 3.16 7.37
CA ASP A 66 12.50 4.03 7.31
C ASP A 66 11.37 3.45 6.44
N ILE A 67 10.14 3.79 6.81
CA ILE A 67 8.93 3.53 6.02
C ILE A 67 8.38 4.89 5.59
N SER A 68 8.09 5.04 4.29
CA SER A 68 7.49 6.26 3.76
C SER A 68 6.00 6.05 3.50
N ILE A 69 5.16 6.89 4.11
CA ILE A 69 3.71 6.83 3.96
C ILE A 69 3.24 8.02 3.15
N TYR A 70 2.63 7.75 1.99
CA TYR A 70 2.01 8.76 1.13
C TYR A 70 0.50 8.84 1.43
N ILE A 71 0.07 10.00 1.91
CA ILE A 71 -1.30 10.20 2.40
C ILE A 71 -2.07 11.10 1.42
N ASN A 72 -3.17 10.58 0.88
CA ASN A 72 -4.17 11.33 0.14
C ASN A 72 -5.57 10.86 0.57
N SER A 73 -5.98 11.32 1.75
CA SER A 73 -7.22 10.90 2.39
C SER A 73 -8.06 12.10 2.81
N PRO A 74 -9.39 12.08 2.62
CA PRO A 74 -10.29 13.06 3.21
C PRO A 74 -10.54 12.82 4.72
N GLY A 75 -9.85 11.83 5.33
CA GLY A 75 -10.12 11.35 6.69
C GLY A 75 -11.16 10.23 6.72
N GLY A 76 -11.74 9.98 7.90
CA GLY A 76 -12.72 8.92 8.09
C GLY A 76 -12.97 8.59 9.56
N VAL A 77 -13.08 7.30 9.87
CA VAL A 77 -13.34 6.80 11.22
C VAL A 77 -12.14 7.08 12.12
N VAL A 78 -12.36 7.81 13.22
CA VAL A 78 -11.29 8.21 14.14
C VAL A 78 -10.59 7.00 14.76
N THR A 79 -11.34 5.98 15.17
CA THR A 79 -10.76 4.76 15.77
C THR A 79 -9.91 3.97 14.78
N ALA A 80 -10.29 3.93 13.50
CA ALA A 80 -9.47 3.34 12.45
C ALA A 80 -8.18 4.15 12.23
N GLY A 81 -8.26 5.48 12.28
CA GLY A 81 -7.07 6.36 12.25
C GLY A 81 -6.15 6.13 13.45
N MET A 82 -6.70 5.93 14.65
CA MET A 82 -5.92 5.61 15.85
C MET A 82 -5.19 4.27 15.71
N ALA A 83 -5.83 3.26 15.10
CA ALA A 83 -5.17 1.97 14.87
C ALA A 83 -3.96 2.05 13.91
N ILE A 84 -3.91 3.05 13.03
CA ILE A 84 -2.75 3.30 12.16
C ILE A 84 -1.66 4.10 12.90
N TYR A 85 -2.07 4.92 13.88
CA TYR A 85 -1.19 5.81 14.63
C TYR A 85 -0.44 5.10 15.77
N ASP A 86 -1.13 4.23 16.50
CA ASP A 86 -0.60 3.44 17.61
C ASP A 86 0.41 2.38 17.15
#